data_AF-A0AAU8C0U1-F1
#
_entry.id   AF-A0AAU8C0U1-F1
#
_cell.length_a   1.000
_cell.length_b   1.000
_cell.length_c   1.000
_cell.angle_alpha   90.00
_cell.angle_beta   90.00
_cell.angle_gamma   90.00
#
_symmetry.space_group_name_H-M   'P 1'
#
loop_
_entity.id
_entity.type
_entity.pdbx_description
1 polymer ?
#
loop_
_entity_poly.entity_id
_entity_poly.type
_entity_poly.pdbx_seq_one_letter_code
_entity_poly.pdbx_strand_id
1 'polypeptide(L)'
;MNLTLVILISILVVWMLAAGWCGLMRRYGGFVLVLLAGLALNWAWMIWGLGAKPLERPVFMAQAAATGYAVCAFLAGWLAGRITRELRANRPD
;
A
#
# COMPACT_ATOMS: atom_id res chain seq x y z
N MET A 1 -11.45 -7.68 -20.02
CA MET A 1 -10.33 -7.17 -19.20
C MET A 1 -9.22 -8.21 -19.19
N ASN A 2 -7.96 -7.81 -19.32
CA ASN A 2 -6.83 -8.74 -19.40
C ASN A 2 -6.60 -9.39 -18.02
N LEU A 3 -6.51 -10.72 -17.94
CA LEU A 3 -6.43 -11.47 -16.67
C LEU A 3 -5.28 -10.96 -15.79
N THR A 4 -4.14 -10.64 -16.42
CA THR A 4 -2.96 -10.06 -15.76
C THR A 4 -3.26 -8.74 -15.04
N LEU A 5 -4.06 -7.86 -15.65
CA LEU A 5 -4.44 -6.59 -15.03
C LEU A 5 -5.33 -6.82 -13.81
N VAL A 6 -6.26 -7.77 -13.89
CA VAL A 6 -7.14 -8.11 -12.75
C VAL A 6 -6.30 -8.60 -11.57
N ILE A 7 -5.32 -9.47 -11.81
CA ILE A 7 -4.40 -9.98 -10.77
C ILE A 7 -3.61 -8.83 -10.15
N LEU A 8 -3.01 -7.95 -10.96
CA LEU A 8 -2.21 -6.83 -10.47
C LEU A 8 -3.04 -5.86 -9.61
N ILE A 9 -4.25 -5.53 -10.05
CA ILE A 9 -5.17 -4.67 -9.30
C ILE A 9 -5.56 -5.35 -7.98
N SER A 10 -5.84 -6.66 -8.00
CA SER A 10 -6.22 -7.41 -6.80
C SER A 10 -5.08 -7.40 -5.76
N ILE A 11 -3.84 -7.64 -6.20
CA ILE A 11 -2.65 -7.56 -5.32
C ILE A 11 -2.47 -6.15 -4.76
N LEU A 12 -2.63 -5.12 -5.60
CA LEU A 12 -2.53 -3.73 -5.17
C LEU A 12 -3.58 -3.39 -4.10
N VAL A 13 -4.83 -3.81 -4.29
CA VAL A 13 -5.92 -3.58 -3.33
C VAL A 13 -5.62 -4.26 -2.00
N VAL A 14 -5.21 -5.54 -2.02
CA VAL A 14 -4.84 -6.27 -0.80
C VAL A 14 -3.68 -5.58 -0.07
N TRP A 15 -2.69 -5.09 -0.83
CA TRP A 15 -1.56 -4.38 -0.27
C TRP A 15 -1.95 -3.03 0.36
N MET A 16 -2.82 -2.26 -0.29
CA MET A 16 -3.36 -1.01 0.25
C MET A 16 -4.20 -1.26 1.52
N LEU A 17 -4.99 -2.34 1.56
CA LEU A 17 -5.72 -2.75 2.76
C LEU A 17 -4.77 -3.11 3.91
N ALA A 18 -3.70 -3.85 3.63
CA ALA A 18 -2.67 -4.17 4.64
C ALA A 18 -1.96 -2.91 5.17
N ALA A 19 -1.66 -1.94 4.29
CA ALA A 19 -1.09 -0.65 4.67
C ALA A 19 -2.06 0.17 5.53
N GLY A 20 -3.34 0.23 5.16
CA GLY A 20 -4.39 0.89 5.94
C GLY A 20 -4.62 0.24 7.30
N TRP A 21 -4.59 -1.10 7.38
CA TRP A 21 -4.67 -1.83 8.64
C TRP A 21 -3.49 -1.52 9.58
N CYS A 22 -2.27 -1.40 9.03
CA CYS A 22 -1.10 -0.95 9.80
C CYS A 22 -1.29 0.46 10.35
N GLY A 23 -1.92 1.36 9.58
CA GLY A 23 -2.29 2.71 10.01
C GLY A 23 -3.30 2.70 11.16
N LEU A 24 -4.35 1.88 11.06
CA LEU A 24 -5.38 1.70 12.09
C LEU A 24 -4.79 1.24 13.43
N MET A 25 -3.85 0.29 13.38
CA MET A 25 -3.17 -0.23 14.56
C MET A 25 -1.99 0.63 15.05
N ARG A 26 -1.65 1.75 14.37
CA ARG A 26 -0.43 2.54 14.62
C ARG A 26 0.87 1.72 14.58
N ARG A 27 0.90 0.64 13.79
CA ARG A 27 2.08 -0.21 13.63
C ARG A 27 2.98 0.34 12.54
N TYR A 28 3.75 1.39 12.86
CA TYR A 28 4.66 2.05 11.92
C TYR A 28 5.71 1.08 11.33
N GLY A 29 6.28 0.19 12.14
CA GLY A 29 7.23 -0.81 11.66
C GLY A 29 6.59 -1.84 10.71
N GLY A 30 5.35 -2.25 10.99
CA GLY A 30 4.59 -3.14 10.10
C GLY A 30 4.29 -2.47 8.76
N PHE A 31 3.97 -1.17 8.77
CA PHE A 31 3.78 -0.40 7.55
C PHE A 31 5.05 -0.36 6.69
N VAL A 32 6.22 -0.10 7.28
CA VAL A 32 7.49 -0.09 6.53
C VAL A 32 7.76 -1.45 5.89
N LEU A 33 7.51 -2.55 6.61
CA LEU A 33 7.72 -3.90 6.11
C LEU A 33 6.77 -4.23 4.94
N VAL A 34 5.48 -3.89 5.10
CA VAL A 34 4.47 -4.03 4.02
C VAL A 34 4.86 -3.17 2.82
N LEU A 35 5.24 -1.91 3.04
CA LEU A 35 5.65 -0.97 2.00
C LEU A 35 6.83 -1.51 1.19
N LEU A 36 7.90 -1.93 1.87
CA LEU A 36 9.10 -2.48 1.22
C LEU A 36 8.79 -3.78 0.48
N ALA A 37 7.98 -4.68 1.06
CA ALA A 37 7.60 -5.92 0.41
C ALA A 37 6.80 -5.68 -0.89
N GLY A 38 5.85 -4.75 -0.88
CA GLY A 38 5.07 -4.42 -2.08
C GLY A 38 5.88 -3.70 -3.15
N LEU A 39 6.75 -2.76 -2.76
CA LEU A 39 7.67 -2.10 -3.70
C LEU A 39 8.63 -3.10 -4.34
N ALA A 40 9.22 -3.99 -3.54
CA ALA A 40 10.11 -5.05 -4.04
C ALA A 40 9.39 -6.01 -4.99
N LEU A 41 8.16 -6.44 -4.66
CA LEU A 41 7.37 -7.30 -5.52
C LEU A 41 6.98 -6.59 -6.84
N ASN A 42 6.59 -5.32 -6.77
CA ASN A 42 6.28 -4.52 -7.95
C ASN A 42 7.52 -4.34 -8.85
N TRP A 43 8.69 -4.14 -8.24
CA TRP A 43 9.95 -4.02 -8.93
C TRP A 43 10.35 -5.34 -9.61
N ALA A 44 10.24 -6.46 -8.88
CA ALA A 44 10.47 -7.80 -9.41
C ALA A 44 9.54 -8.13 -10.59
N TRP A 45 8.26 -7.74 -10.50
CA TRP A 45 7.30 -7.91 -11.59
C TRP A 45 7.65 -7.07 -12.82
N MET A 46 8.12 -5.83 -12.65
CA MET A 46 8.54 -5.01 -13.79
C MET A 46 9.78 -5.59 -14.50
N ILE A 47 10.72 -6.15 -13.75
CA ILE A 47 11.95 -6.74 -14.30
C ILE A 47 11.63 -8.07 -15.00
N TRP A 48 10.93 -8.99 -14.33
CA TRP A 48 10.69 -10.34 -14.85
C TRP A 48 9.44 -10.48 -15.72
N GLY A 49 8.37 -9.75 -15.40
CA GLY A 49 7.09 -9.85 -16.12
C GLY A 49 7.01 -8.94 -17.35
N LEU A 50 7.64 -7.77 -17.31
CA LEU A 50 7.62 -6.79 -18.40
C LEU A 50 8.97 -6.68 -19.14
N GLY A 51 10.04 -7.28 -18.62
CA GLY A 51 11.39 -7.17 -19.21
C GLY A 51 11.95 -5.74 -19.18
N ALA A 52 11.42 -4.87 -18.31
CA ALA A 52 11.85 -3.47 -18.24
C ALA A 52 13.26 -3.38 -17.63
N LYS A 53 14.12 -2.52 -18.21
CA LYS A 53 15.46 -2.31 -17.66
C LYS A 53 15.35 -1.63 -16.27
N PRO A 54 16.09 -2.12 -15.26
CA PRO A 54 15.90 -1.74 -13.85
C PRO A 54 16.14 -0.25 -13.54
N LEU A 55 16.77 0.50 -14.45
CA LEU A 55 17.12 1.92 -14.30
C LEU A 55 16.39 2.84 -15.28
N GLU A 56 15.31 2.40 -15.91
CA GLU A 56 14.52 3.27 -16.79
C GLU A 56 13.52 4.12 -15.99
N ARG A 57 13.26 5.33 -16.48
CA ARG A 57 12.29 6.30 -15.91
C ARG A 57 10.91 5.70 -15.56
N PRO A 58 10.32 4.74 -16.31
CA PRO A 58 9.02 4.17 -15.97
C PRO A 58 9.03 3.42 -14.63
N VAL A 59 10.14 2.78 -14.28
CA VAL A 59 10.29 2.03 -13.03
C VAL A 59 10.26 2.97 -11.84
N PHE A 60 10.99 4.08 -11.92
CA PHE A 60 10.97 5.12 -10.88
C PHE A 60 9.60 5.76 -10.72
N MET A 61 8.91 6.07 -11.83
CA MET A 61 7.56 6.63 -11.79
C MET A 61 6.55 5.65 -11.18
N ALA A 62 6.62 4.36 -11.52
CA ALA A 62 5.74 3.33 -10.96
C ALA A 62 5.96 3.16 -9.45
N GLN A 63 7.22 3.15 -9.00
CA GLN A 63 7.57 3.06 -7.59
C GLN A 63 7.13 4.31 -6.80
N ALA A 64 7.29 5.50 -7.38
CA ALA A 64 6.81 6.75 -6.79
C ALA A 64 5.28 6.76 -6.63
N ALA A 65 4.55 6.33 -7.68
CA ALA A 65 3.10 6.21 -7.63
C ALA A 65 2.66 5.17 -6.58
N ALA A 66 3.27 3.98 -6.57
CA ALA A 66 2.98 2.93 -5.60
C ALA A 66 3.22 3.39 -4.15
N THR A 67 4.31 4.12 -3.91
CA THR A 67 4.61 4.71 -2.61
C THR A 67 3.54 5.73 -2.21
N GLY A 68 3.13 6.60 -3.13
CA GLY A 68 2.04 7.56 -2.90
C GLY A 68 0.74 6.87 -2.49
N TYR A 69 0.33 5.82 -3.22
CA TYR A 69 -0.85 5.02 -2.89
C TYR A 69 -0.75 4.38 -1.50
N ALA A 70 0.39 3.79 -1.16
CA ALA A 70 0.59 3.17 0.14
C ALA A 70 0.54 4.18 1.29
N VAL A 71 1.15 5.37 1.12
CA VAL A 71 1.11 6.45 2.11
C VAL A 71 -0.33 6.95 2.29
N CYS A 72 -1.07 7.19 1.21
CA CYS A 72 -2.47 7.59 1.29
C CYS A 72 -3.33 6.54 2.02
N ALA A 73 -3.14 5.26 1.71
CA ALA A 73 -3.85 4.17 2.39
C ALA A 73 -3.52 4.11 3.89
N PHE A 74 -2.24 4.27 4.24
CA PHE A 74 -1.80 4.33 5.64
C PHE A 74 -2.41 5.51 6.39
N LEU A 75 -2.37 6.71 5.81
CA LEU A 75 -2.95 7.92 6.41
C LEU A 75 -4.47 7.80 6.60
N ALA A 76 -5.17 7.21 5.62
CA ALA A 76 -6.61 6.93 5.73
C ALA A 76 -6.90 5.97 6.89
N GLY A 77 -6.14 4.87 6.99
CA GLY A 77 -6.25 3.91 8.10
C GLY A 77 -5.93 4.53 9.46
N TRP A 78 -4.91 5.39 9.52
CA TRP A 78 -4.55 6.13 10.73
C TRP A 78 -5.65 7.10 11.17
N LEU A 79 -6.23 7.85 10.24
CA LEU A 79 -7.34 8.77 10.52
C LEU A 79 -8.58 8.01 11.00
N ALA A 80 -8.93 6.91 10.34
CA ALA A 80 -10.02 6.04 10.77
C ALA A 80 -9.79 5.48 12.19
N GLY A 81 -8.55 5.10 12.51
CA GLY A 81 -8.16 4.68 13.85
C GLY A 81 -8.23 5.77 14.90
N ARG A 82 -7.98 7.03 14.52
CA ARG A 82 -8.19 8.17 15.40
C ARG A 82 -9.68 8.38 15.67
N ILE A 83 -10.49 8.47 14.62
CA ILE A 83 -11.95 8.71 14.73
C ILE A 83 -12.61 7.63 15.59
N THR A 84 -12.32 6.35 15.36
CA THR A 84 -12.92 5.25 16.14
C THR A 84 -12.54 5.26 17.62
N ARG A 85 -11.35 5.77 17.97
CA ARG A 85 -10.94 5.95 19.37
C ARG A 85 -11.66 7.12 20.03
N GLU A 86 -11.76 8.26 19.33
CA GLU A 86 -12.51 9.43 19.80
C GLU A 86 -14.00 9.09 20.01
N LEU A 87 -14.60 8.32 19.08
CA LEU A 87 -15.98 7.85 19.19
C LEU A 87 -16.19 6.88 20.37
N ARG A 88 -15.19 6.05 20.71
CA ARG A 88 -15.26 5.21 21.92
C ARG A 88 -15.10 6.01 23.20
N ALA A 89 -14.24 7.03 23.19
CA ALA A 89 -14.02 7.89 24.35
C ALA A 89 -15.25 8.75 24.69
N ASN A 90 -16.02 9.16 23.67
CA ASN A 90 -17.26 9.93 23.82
C ASN A 90 -18.53 9.07 23.88
N ARG A 91 -18.42 7.76 24.08
CA ARG A 91 -19.60 6.91 24.23
C ARG A 91 -20.16 7.12 25.64
N PRO A 92 -21.39 7.63 25.81
CA PRO A 92 -22.01 7.69 27.11
C PRO A 92 -22.27 6.26 27.59
N ASP A 93 -21.79 5.93 28.78
CA ASP A 93 -22.01 4.65 29.45
C ASP A 93 -23.50 4.41 29.73
#